data_AF-A0A1B6DPN1-F1
#
_entry.id   AF-A0A1B6DPN1-F1
#
_cell.length_a   1.000
_cell.length_b   1.000
_cell.length_c   1.000
_cell.angle_alpha   90.00
_cell.angle_beta   90.00
_cell.angle_gamma   90.00
#
_symmetry.space_group_name_H-M   'P 1'
#
loop_
_entity.id
_entity.type
_entity.pdbx_description
1 polymer ?
#
loop_
_entity_poly.entity_id
_entity_poly.type
_entity_poly.pdbx_seq_one_letter_code
_entity_poly.pdbx_strand_id
1 'polypeptide(L)'
;MNSNIDGKRLDGLQNLTPIDKNNVLAVLQLLKKYNLKETEESLKREANLSDIVATEAESEVSNVLSAYKSEGDPNVYEEAYTDLKKFVEGALDIYKHELGMILYPVFVHMYLELVYNGHEEKAIKFMDKFSIDQEIYYQEDLKRLSYDLFFVT
;
A
#
# COMPACT_ATOMS: atom_id res chain seq x y z
N MET A 1 43.07 17.35 35.08
CA MET A 1 42.62 17.25 33.66
C MET A 1 41.12 17.09 33.69
N ASN A 2 40.44 18.20 33.40
CA ASN A 2 38.99 18.29 33.42
C ASN A 2 38.51 17.99 31.99
N SER A 3 37.60 17.04 31.81
CA SER A 3 36.89 16.87 30.55
C SER A 3 35.43 16.68 30.89
N ASN A 4 34.76 17.83 30.82
CA ASN A 4 33.34 18.08 30.95
C ASN A 4 32.56 17.13 30.02
N ILE A 5 31.73 16.26 30.58
CA ILE A 5 30.73 15.50 29.82
C ILE A 5 29.43 16.28 29.94
N ASP A 6 29.40 17.43 29.25
CA ASP A 6 28.20 18.25 29.12
C ASP A 6 27.07 17.39 28.55
N GLY A 7 25.93 17.45 29.22
CA GLY A 7 24.70 16.85 28.78
C GLY A 7 24.37 17.25 27.35
N LYS A 8 24.52 16.32 26.42
CA LYS A 8 23.80 16.33 25.14
C LYS A 8 22.34 16.03 25.45
N ARG A 9 21.60 17.07 25.83
CA ARG A 9 20.14 17.08 25.68
C ARG A 9 19.90 16.85 24.19
N LEU A 10 19.24 15.74 23.86
CA LEU A 10 18.87 15.40 22.49
C LEU A 10 17.84 16.42 22.03
N ASP A 11 18.26 17.31 21.14
CA ASP A 11 17.41 18.30 20.48
C ASP A 11 16.34 17.57 19.65
N GLY A 12 15.13 17.46 20.20
CA GLY A 12 14.01 16.85 19.50
C GLY A 12 13.56 17.68 18.30
N LEU A 13 13.17 16.97 17.24
CA LEU A 13 12.58 17.41 15.97
C LEU A 13 13.28 18.53 15.16
N GLN A 14 14.29 19.23 15.67
CA GLN A 14 14.99 20.27 14.91
C GLN A 14 15.92 19.72 13.82
N ASN A 15 16.22 18.42 13.82
CA ASN A 15 17.07 17.76 12.83
C ASN A 15 16.38 16.60 12.07
N LEU A 16 15.06 16.47 12.17
CA LEU A 16 14.32 15.42 11.45
C LEU A 16 13.86 15.93 10.09
N THR A 17 13.98 15.09 9.06
CA THR A 17 13.50 15.47 7.73
C THR A 17 11.99 15.67 7.78
N PRO A 18 11.41 16.49 6.88
CA PRO A 18 9.95 16.71 6.85
C PRO A 18 9.16 15.39 6.77
N ILE A 19 9.74 14.38 6.11
CA ILE A 19 9.19 13.03 5.99
C ILE A 19 9.14 12.33 7.36
N ASP A 20 10.19 12.43 8.16
CA ASP A 20 10.22 11.81 9.49
C ASP A 20 9.22 12.46 10.45
N LYS A 21 9.04 13.78 10.36
CA LYS A 21 8.03 14.51 11.12
C LYS A 21 6.61 14.03 10.79
N ASN A 22 6.34 13.80 9.51
CA ASN A 22 5.05 13.29 9.05
C ASN A 22 4.83 11.85 9.49
N ASN A 23 5.87 11.02 9.50
CA ASN A 23 5.81 9.66 10.03
C ASN A 23 5.51 9.62 11.53
N VAL A 24 6.15 10.46 12.34
CA VAL A 24 5.88 10.55 13.79
C VAL A 24 4.44 10.98 14.07
N LEU A 25 3.91 11.93 13.31
CA LEU A 25 2.51 12.36 13.42
C LEU A 25 1.54 11.22 13.05
N ALA A 26 1.85 10.44 12.01
CA ALA A 26 1.05 9.27 11.62
C ALA A 26 1.00 8.20 12.72
N VAL A 27 2.13 7.92 13.35
CA VAL A 27 2.20 6.98 14.47
C VAL A 27 1.40 7.51 15.68
N LEU A 28 1.47 8.80 16.00
CA LEU A 28 0.69 9.38 17.09
C LEU A 28 -0.83 9.26 16.87
N GLN A 29 -1.31 9.49 15.64
CA GLN A 29 -2.72 9.30 15.29
C GLN A 29 -3.14 7.83 15.40
N LEU A 30 -2.28 6.90 14.99
CA LEU A 30 -2.51 5.47 15.12
C LEU A 30 -2.64 5.07 16.59
N LEU A 31 -1.70 5.47 17.45
CA LEU A 31 -1.72 5.16 18.88
C LEU A 31 -3.00 5.69 19.55
N LYS A 32 -3.46 6.88 19.15
CA LYS A 32 -4.74 7.45 19.60
C LYS A 32 -5.94 6.62 19.14
N LYS A 33 -5.96 6.15 17.89
CA LYS A 33 -7.02 5.26 17.35
C LYS A 33 -7.11 3.93 18.11
N TYR A 34 -5.97 3.35 18.47
CA TYR A 34 -5.89 2.09 19.22
C TYR A 34 -5.90 2.29 20.75
N ASN A 35 -6.12 3.53 21.23
CA ASN A 35 -6.24 3.91 22.64
C ASN A 35 -5.00 3.57 23.50
N LEU A 36 -3.81 3.60 22.89
CA LEU A 36 -2.52 3.26 23.49
C LEU A 36 -1.88 4.50 24.17
N LYS A 37 -2.48 4.93 25.29
CA LYS A 37 -2.13 6.19 25.96
C LYS A 37 -0.68 6.25 26.47
N GLU A 38 -0.18 5.17 27.07
CA GLU A 38 1.20 5.12 27.58
C GLU A 38 2.23 5.30 26.47
N THR A 39 2.01 4.64 25.33
CA THR A 39 2.89 4.71 24.16
C THR A 39 2.79 6.08 23.48
N GLU A 40 1.58 6.66 23.41
CA GLU A 40 1.36 8.01 22.88
C GLU A 40 2.13 9.06 23.69
N GLU A 41 2.05 9.00 25.02
CA GLU A 41 2.75 9.93 25.91
C GLU A 41 4.27 9.79 25.85
N SER A 42 4.78 8.55 25.78
CA SER A 42 6.23 8.33 25.64
C SER A 42 6.74 8.87 24.30
N LEU A 43 6.02 8.61 23.21
CA LEU A 43 6.39 9.10 21.88
C LEU A 43 6.32 10.63 21.77
N LYS A 44 5.30 11.27 22.36
CA LYS A 44 5.23 12.75 22.43
C LYS A 44 6.41 13.36 23.19
N ARG A 45 6.79 12.73 24.30
CA ARG A 45 7.92 13.16 25.14
C ARG A 45 9.24 13.02 24.40
N GLU A 46 9.45 11.91 23.70
CA GLU A 46 10.66 11.67 22.92
C GLU A 46 10.72 12.56 21.66
N ALA A 47 9.58 12.87 21.07
CA ALA A 47 9.47 13.75 19.91
C ALA A 47 9.54 15.26 20.26
N ASN A 48 9.47 15.66 21.54
CA ASN A 48 9.34 17.08 21.95
C ASN A 48 8.17 17.83 21.25
N LEU A 49 7.04 17.15 21.02
CA LEU A 49 5.88 17.76 20.38
C LEU A 49 4.95 18.37 21.44
N SER A 50 4.91 19.70 21.56
CA SER A 50 3.93 20.41 22.39
C SER A 50 2.53 20.33 21.76
N ASP A 51 1.48 20.27 22.60
CA ASP A 51 0.06 19.91 22.35
C ASP A 51 -0.70 20.58 21.17
N ILE A 52 -0.05 21.40 20.35
CA ILE A 52 -0.72 22.33 19.42
C ILE A 52 -0.89 21.76 17.99
N VAL A 53 -0.22 20.67 17.60
CA VAL A 53 -0.21 20.21 16.20
C VAL A 53 -1.13 19.01 15.95
N ALA A 54 -2.37 19.06 16.45
CA ALA A 54 -3.35 17.97 16.28
C ALA A 54 -4.43 18.25 15.22
N THR A 55 -4.55 19.47 14.69
CA THR A 55 -5.74 19.90 13.94
C THR A 55 -5.54 20.16 12.45
N GLU A 56 -4.31 20.25 11.94
CA GLU A 56 -4.06 20.63 10.53
C GLU A 56 -3.50 19.49 9.66
N ALA A 57 -3.20 18.33 10.24
CA ALA A 57 -2.48 17.25 9.54
C ALA A 57 -3.36 16.04 9.14
N GLU A 58 -4.69 16.11 9.23
CA GLU A 58 -5.56 14.97 8.87
C GLU A 58 -5.40 14.54 7.41
N SER A 59 -5.23 15.50 6.48
CA SER A 59 -5.10 15.19 5.05
C SER A 59 -3.74 14.59 4.69
N GLU A 60 -2.65 15.04 5.31
CA GLU A 60 -1.30 14.56 4.98
C GLU A 60 -0.97 13.25 5.69
N VAL A 61 -1.50 13.06 6.91
CA VAL A 61 -1.31 11.82 7.66
C VAL A 61 -2.07 10.65 7.02
N SER A 62 -3.22 10.91 6.39
CA SER A 62 -3.93 9.90 5.59
C SER A 62 -3.06 9.33 4.46
N ASN A 63 -2.23 10.16 3.81
CA ASN A 63 -1.34 9.73 2.73
C ASN A 63 -0.14 8.91 3.23
N VAL A 64 0.33 9.16 4.44
CA VAL A 64 1.41 8.35 5.05
C VAL A 64 0.86 7.02 5.52
N LEU A 65 -0.34 7.00 6.11
CA LEU A 65 -0.96 5.77 6.62
C LEU A 65 -1.44 4.85 5.48
N SER A 66 -1.87 5.40 4.34
CA SER A 66 -2.25 4.61 3.15
C SER A 66 -1.07 3.85 2.56
N ALA A 67 0.14 4.38 2.64
CA ALA A 67 1.35 3.66 2.19
C ALA A 67 1.65 2.38 3.00
N TYR A 68 1.10 2.25 4.21
CA TYR A 68 1.25 1.07 5.08
C TYR A 68 0.00 0.21 5.18
N LYS A 69 -1.16 0.70 4.71
CA LYS A 69 -2.31 -0.16 4.49
C LYS A 69 -2.01 -0.96 3.24
N SER A 70 -1.97 -2.28 3.39
CA SER A 70 -1.92 -3.26 2.29
C SER A 70 -3.10 -3.15 1.31
N GLU A 71 -4.01 -2.18 1.48
CA GLU A 71 -4.99 -1.77 0.48
C GLU A 71 -4.24 -1.00 -0.60
N GLY A 72 -3.49 -1.71 -1.46
CA GLY A 72 -2.79 -1.11 -2.59
C GLY A 72 -3.76 -0.22 -3.36
N ASP A 73 -3.33 1.01 -3.70
CA ASP A 73 -4.16 1.97 -4.40
C ASP A 73 -4.80 1.28 -5.62
N PRO A 74 -6.15 1.21 -5.71
CA PRO A 74 -6.85 0.51 -6.78
C PRO A 74 -6.49 1.01 -8.18
N ASN A 75 -5.92 2.21 -8.28
CA ASN A 75 -5.45 2.79 -9.53
C ASN A 75 -4.12 2.18 -10.03
N VAL A 76 -3.35 1.53 -9.15
CA VAL A 76 -2.00 1.06 -9.44
C VAL A 76 -2.01 -0.36 -10.04
N TYR A 77 -3.05 -1.16 -9.80
CA TYR A 77 -3.12 -2.55 -10.28
C TYR A 77 -3.02 -2.67 -11.81
N GLU A 78 -3.64 -1.78 -12.56
CA GLU A 78 -3.62 -1.81 -14.02
C GLU A 78 -2.21 -1.54 -14.58
N GLU A 79 -1.53 -0.53 -14.04
CA GLU A 79 -0.16 -0.17 -14.44
C GLU A 79 0.83 -1.25 -13.99
N ALA A 80 0.75 -1.70 -12.75
CA ALA A 80 1.62 -2.73 -12.20
C ALA A 80 1.51 -4.06 -12.96
N TYR A 81 0.29 -4.49 -13.31
CA TYR A 81 0.10 -5.69 -14.12
C TYR A 81 0.62 -5.52 -15.55
N THR A 82 0.44 -4.33 -16.14
CA THR A 82 0.99 -4.02 -17.47
C THR A 82 2.51 -4.10 -17.47
N ASP A 83 3.16 -3.58 -16.44
CA ASP A 83 4.62 -3.60 -16.33
C ASP A 83 5.16 -5.01 -16.06
N LEU A 84 4.48 -5.80 -15.23
CA LEU A 84 4.78 -7.22 -15.06
C LEU A 84 4.68 -7.96 -16.40
N LYS A 85 3.61 -7.73 -17.16
CA LYS A 85 3.42 -8.35 -18.48
C LYS A 85 4.56 -7.97 -19.44
N LYS A 86 4.90 -6.69 -19.55
CA LYS A 86 6.03 -6.22 -20.38
C LYS A 86 7.36 -6.84 -19.95
N PHE A 87 7.58 -6.98 -18.64
CA PHE A 87 8.77 -7.62 -18.11
C PHE A 87 8.86 -9.09 -18.55
N VAL A 88 7.75 -9.84 -18.45
CA VAL A 88 7.69 -11.23 -18.92
C VAL A 88 7.89 -11.30 -20.44
N GLU A 89 7.31 -10.38 -21.20
CA GLU A 89 7.45 -10.33 -22.66
C GLU A 89 8.88 -10.02 -23.12
N GLY A 90 9.60 -9.17 -22.37
CA GLY A 90 10.98 -8.77 -22.59
C GLY A 90 12.03 -9.75 -22.03
N ALA A 91 11.61 -10.79 -21.32
CA ALA A 91 12.51 -11.84 -20.83
C ALA A 91 13.04 -12.71 -21.98
N LEU A 92 14.16 -13.39 -21.74
CA LEU A 92 14.72 -14.36 -22.69
C LEU A 92 13.73 -15.50 -22.91
N ASP A 93 13.64 -16.01 -24.15
CA ASP A 93 12.68 -17.04 -24.54
C ASP A 93 12.72 -18.29 -23.65
N ILE A 94 13.91 -18.66 -23.14
CA ILE A 94 14.10 -19.79 -22.22
C ILE A 94 13.38 -19.61 -20.88
N TYR A 95 13.14 -18.38 -20.44
CA TYR A 95 12.46 -18.06 -19.18
C TYR A 95 11.01 -17.60 -19.39
N LYS A 96 10.65 -17.26 -20.62
CA LYS A 96 9.35 -16.68 -20.96
C LYS A 96 8.18 -17.60 -20.61
N HIS A 97 8.36 -18.92 -20.78
CA HIS A 97 7.35 -19.90 -20.42
C HIS A 97 7.13 -19.95 -18.89
N GLU A 98 8.20 -20.05 -18.10
CA GLU A 98 8.11 -20.11 -16.64
C GLU A 98 7.57 -18.82 -16.03
N LEU A 99 8.04 -17.67 -16.53
CA LEU A 99 7.53 -16.36 -16.13
C LEU A 99 6.11 -16.09 -16.62
N GLY A 100 5.68 -16.70 -17.73
CA GLY A 100 4.30 -16.62 -18.19
C GLY A 100 3.32 -17.30 -17.22
N MET A 101 3.74 -18.39 -16.55
CA MET A 101 2.87 -19.12 -15.63
C MET A 101 2.45 -18.30 -14.40
N ILE A 102 3.19 -17.26 -14.02
CA ILE A 102 2.83 -16.39 -12.89
C ILE A 102 1.82 -15.31 -13.24
N LEU A 103 1.62 -15.00 -14.53
CA LEU A 103 0.71 -13.92 -14.95
C LEU A 103 -0.73 -14.20 -14.54
N TYR A 104 -1.21 -15.43 -14.77
CA TYR A 104 -2.58 -15.83 -14.43
C TYR A 104 -2.91 -15.76 -12.92
N PRO A 105 -2.14 -16.40 -12.00
CA PRO A 105 -2.44 -16.31 -10.58
C PRO A 105 -2.34 -14.88 -10.02
N VAL A 106 -1.42 -14.06 -10.54
CA VAL A 106 -1.31 -12.64 -10.15
C VAL A 106 -2.52 -11.84 -10.65
N PHE A 107 -2.94 -12.05 -11.91
CA PHE A 107 -4.12 -11.42 -12.48
C PHE A 107 -5.38 -11.70 -11.65
N VAL A 108 -5.64 -12.98 -11.34
CA VAL A 108 -6.81 -13.40 -10.55
C VAL A 108 -6.75 -12.79 -9.15
N HIS A 109 -5.57 -12.80 -8.51
CA HIS A 109 -5.39 -12.23 -7.18
C HIS A 109 -5.73 -10.73 -7.14
N MET A 110 -5.19 -9.94 -8.09
CA MET A 110 -5.46 -8.51 -8.20
C MET A 110 -6.94 -8.22 -8.49
N TYR A 111 -7.57 -9.01 -9.36
CA TYR A 111 -9.00 -8.87 -9.63
C TYR A 111 -9.85 -9.13 -8.38
N LEU A 112 -9.59 -10.23 -7.66
CA LEU A 112 -10.31 -10.56 -6.43
C LEU A 112 -10.10 -9.51 -5.34
N GLU A 113 -8.91 -8.93 -5.25
CA GLU A 113 -8.62 -7.84 -4.32
C GLU A 113 -9.41 -6.57 -4.66
N LEU A 114 -9.56 -6.23 -5.95
CA LEU A 114 -10.42 -5.13 -6.39
C LEU A 114 -11.90 -5.37 -6.05
N VAL A 115 -12.41 -6.59 -6.29
CA VAL A 115 -13.79 -6.97 -5.96
C VAL A 115 -14.02 -6.96 -4.46
N TYR A 116 -13.12 -7.56 -3.67
CA TYR A 116 -13.22 -7.63 -2.22
C TYR A 116 -13.24 -6.24 -1.57
N ASN A 117 -12.47 -5.30 -2.11
CA ASN A 117 -12.41 -3.92 -1.62
C ASN A 117 -13.54 -3.01 -2.17
N GLY A 118 -14.50 -3.56 -2.92
CA GLY A 118 -15.66 -2.82 -3.44
C GLY A 118 -15.35 -1.91 -4.64
N HIS A 119 -14.23 -2.14 -5.34
CA HIS A 119 -13.84 -1.40 -6.53
C HIS A 119 -14.30 -2.10 -7.82
N GLU A 120 -15.60 -2.41 -7.89
CA GLU A 120 -16.20 -3.21 -8.97
C GLU A 120 -15.97 -2.64 -10.37
N GLU A 121 -16.15 -1.32 -10.56
CA GLU A 121 -15.92 -0.69 -11.88
C GLU A 121 -14.48 -0.85 -12.37
N LYS A 122 -13.51 -0.82 -11.44
CA LYS A 122 -12.09 -1.02 -11.77
C LYS A 122 -11.81 -2.49 -12.04
N ALA A 123 -12.40 -3.39 -11.25
CA ALA A 123 -12.30 -4.83 -11.46
C ALA A 123 -12.85 -5.25 -12.84
N ILE A 124 -14.00 -4.70 -13.26
CA ILE A 124 -14.60 -4.96 -14.58
C ILE A 124 -13.67 -4.47 -15.68
N LYS A 125 -13.18 -3.22 -15.62
CA LYS A 125 -12.22 -2.69 -16.60
C LYS A 125 -10.93 -3.53 -16.67
N PHE A 126 -10.43 -3.98 -15.51
CA PHE A 126 -9.25 -4.83 -15.42
C PHE A 126 -9.49 -6.20 -16.07
N MET A 127 -10.64 -6.81 -15.82
CA MET A 127 -11.06 -8.07 -16.43
C MET A 127 -11.19 -7.93 -17.96
N ASP A 128 -11.90 -6.91 -18.45
CA ASP A 128 -12.09 -6.69 -19.88
C ASP A 128 -10.77 -6.48 -20.62
N LYS A 129 -9.83 -5.77 -19.99
CA LYS A 129 -8.53 -5.43 -20.61
C LYS A 129 -7.59 -6.63 -20.72
N PHE A 130 -7.50 -7.46 -19.68
CA PHE A 130 -6.46 -8.50 -19.60
C PHE A 130 -6.99 -9.93 -19.78
N SER A 131 -8.30 -10.16 -19.78
CA SER A 131 -8.90 -11.49 -20.03
C SER A 131 -8.55 -12.05 -21.42
N ILE A 132 -8.51 -11.19 -22.43
CA ILE A 132 -8.19 -11.54 -23.83
C ILE A 132 -6.75 -12.03 -23.97
N ASP A 133 -5.83 -11.58 -23.12
CA ASP A 133 -4.43 -11.96 -23.15
C ASP A 133 -4.16 -13.34 -22.51
N GLN A 134 -5.13 -13.92 -21.79
CA GLN A 134 -4.97 -15.18 -21.06
C GLN A 134 -5.45 -16.41 -21.85
N GLU A 135 -5.81 -16.27 -23.14
CA GLU A 135 -6.55 -17.32 -23.88
C GLU A 135 -5.71 -18.51 -24.35
N ILE A 136 -6.03 -19.68 -23.80
CA ILE A 136 -6.77 -20.81 -24.43
C ILE A 136 -7.17 -21.81 -23.31
N TYR A 137 -6.39 -21.89 -22.22
CA TYR A 137 -6.55 -22.90 -21.17
C TYR A 137 -7.50 -22.54 -20.02
N TYR A 138 -7.70 -21.25 -19.70
CA TYR A 138 -8.44 -20.81 -18.50
C TYR A 138 -9.84 -20.21 -18.77
N GLN A 139 -10.36 -20.43 -19.99
CA GLN A 139 -11.62 -19.85 -20.46
C GLN A 139 -12.84 -20.19 -19.58
N GLU A 140 -12.91 -21.43 -19.07
CA GLU A 140 -14.02 -21.85 -18.20
C GLU A 140 -13.95 -21.24 -16.81
N ASP A 141 -12.74 -21.09 -16.26
CA ASP A 141 -12.51 -20.50 -14.94
C ASP A 141 -12.77 -18.98 -14.96
N LEU A 142 -12.34 -18.28 -16.02
CA LEU A 142 -12.64 -16.85 -16.19
C LEU A 142 -14.14 -16.60 -16.33
N LYS A 143 -14.87 -17.47 -17.04
CA LYS A 143 -16.33 -17.40 -17.11
C LYS A 143 -16.96 -17.57 -15.73
N ARG A 144 -16.55 -18.58 -14.95
CA ARG A 144 -17.07 -18.76 -13.58
C ARG A 144 -16.78 -17.54 -12.70
N LEU A 145 -15.56 -17.02 -12.75
CA LEU A 145 -15.15 -15.85 -11.97
C LEU A 145 -15.97 -14.60 -12.32
N SER A 146 -16.27 -14.38 -13.60
CA SER A 146 -17.14 -13.30 -14.06
C SER A 146 -18.62 -13.51 -13.70
N TYR A 147 -19.11 -14.75 -13.69
CA TYR A 147 -20.50 -15.07 -13.34
C TYR A 147 -20.79 -14.86 -11.84
N ASP A 148 -19.84 -15.18 -10.97
CA ASP A 148 -19.99 -14.98 -9.52
C ASP A 148 -20.12 -13.49 -9.15
N LEU A 149 -19.49 -12.59 -9.90
CA LEU A 149 -19.68 -11.15 -9.72
C LEU A 149 -21.11 -10.71 -10.06
N PHE A 150 -21.77 -11.37 -11.02
CA PHE A 150 -23.11 -10.99 -11.49
C PHE A 150 -24.27 -11.47 -10.59
N PHE A 151 -23.99 -12.36 -9.62
CA PHE A 151 -25.01 -12.91 -8.71
C PHE A 151 -24.99 -12.26 -7.31
N VAL A 152 -23.98 -11.44 -7.02
CA VAL A 152 -23.81 -10.75 -5.73
C VAL A 152 -24.36 -9.31 -5.77
N THR A 153 -24.72 -8.81 -6.95
CA THR A 153 -25.41 -7.51 -7.16
C THR A 153 -26.92 -7.71 -7.34
#